data_AF-A0A067H8Z3-F1
#
_entry.id   AF-A0A067H8Z3-F1
#
_cell.length_a   1.000
_cell.length_b   1.000
_cell.length_c   1.000
_cell.angle_alpha   90.00
_cell.angle_beta   90.00
_cell.angle_gamma   90.00
#
_symmetry.space_group_name_H-M   'P 1'
#
loop_
_entity.id
_entity.type
_entity.pdbx_description
1 polymer ?
#
loop_
_entity_poly.entity_id
_entity_poly.type
_entity_poly.pdbx_seq_one_letter_code
_entity_poly.pdbx_strand_id
1 'polypeptide(L)'
;MEDKQETLKTASKPRGGGEPIRSIDTYAAQCEKCFKWRVINSSEEYEEIRCKIAEIPFVCDRKPGVSCEDPADIEYDASRVWVIDRPGIPKTPGGFKRSLVLRKDFSKMDAYYITPTGKKLRTLNEVAGFLAANPEYSDVSLSDFTFSVPKVMDDTIPEDVVKKGSASSDAKRKPKTSKGVVGDGTARDEGSVAMH
;
A
#
# COMPACT_ATOMS: atom_id res chain seq x y z
N MET A 1 32.08 9.28 52.80
CA MET A 1 32.26 9.33 51.34
C MET A 1 32.39 7.88 50.90
N GLU A 2 31.24 7.25 50.67
CA GLU A 2 31.12 5.84 50.29
C GLU A 2 31.08 5.76 48.76
N ASP A 3 32.14 5.24 48.17
CA ASP A 3 32.18 4.86 46.75
C ASP A 3 31.93 3.35 46.64
N LYS A 4 30.65 3.02 46.39
CA LYS A 4 30.18 1.67 46.04
C LYS A 4 30.29 1.51 44.53
N GLN A 5 31.40 0.93 44.05
CA GLN A 5 31.51 0.49 42.66
C GLN A 5 30.65 -0.76 42.44
N GLU A 6 29.54 -0.56 41.71
CA GLU A 6 28.61 -1.59 41.27
C GLU A 6 29.08 -2.21 39.96
N THR A 7 29.00 -3.53 39.89
CA THR A 7 29.41 -4.39 38.79
C THR A 7 28.54 -4.18 37.55
N LEU A 8 29.21 -3.99 36.41
CA LEU A 8 28.63 -3.92 35.07
C LEU A 8 27.78 -5.16 34.74
N LYS A 9 26.46 -4.98 34.68
CA LYS A 9 25.53 -5.93 34.07
C LYS A 9 25.42 -5.62 32.57
N THR A 10 26.01 -6.48 31.76
CA THR A 10 25.87 -6.51 30.30
C THR A 10 24.39 -6.49 29.91
N ALA A 11 23.99 -5.43 29.21
CA ALA A 11 22.67 -5.28 28.64
C ALA A 11 22.42 -6.37 27.59
N SER A 12 21.44 -7.23 27.86
CA SER A 12 20.90 -8.19 26.91
C SER A 12 20.27 -7.45 25.73
N LYS A 13 20.88 -7.56 24.55
CA LYS A 13 20.26 -7.13 23.27
C LYS A 13 18.86 -7.76 23.15
N PRO A 14 17.79 -7.00 22.90
CA PRO A 14 16.52 -7.60 22.54
C PRO A 14 16.67 -8.26 21.16
N ARG A 15 16.50 -9.58 21.13
CA ARG A 15 16.29 -10.33 19.88
C ARG A 15 14.85 -10.10 19.47
N GLY A 16 14.61 -9.00 18.75
CA GLY A 16 13.32 -8.73 18.12
C GLY A 16 13.36 -9.18 16.66
N GLY A 17 13.02 -10.44 16.39
CA GLY A 17 12.53 -10.81 15.07
C GLY A 17 11.14 -10.20 14.91
N GLY A 18 11.09 -8.93 14.49
CA GLY A 18 9.82 -8.28 14.17
C GLY A 18 9.22 -8.98 12.96
N GLU A 19 7.99 -9.49 13.05
CA GLU A 19 7.22 -9.74 11.84
C GLU A 19 7.21 -8.42 11.03
N PRO A 20 7.47 -8.46 9.72
CA PRO A 20 7.41 -7.25 8.91
C PRO A 20 6.01 -6.68 9.07
N ILE A 21 5.93 -5.41 9.49
CA ILE A 21 4.67 -4.70 9.69
C ILE A 21 3.95 -4.69 8.34
N ARG A 22 2.87 -5.47 8.22
CA ARG A 22 2.12 -5.67 6.97
C ARG A 22 1.02 -4.64 6.73
N SER A 23 1.17 -3.46 7.32
CA SER A 23 0.37 -2.28 7.04
C SER A 23 1.14 -1.26 6.21
N ILE A 24 0.42 -0.55 5.32
CA ILE A 24 0.98 0.53 4.51
C ILE A 24 1.76 1.51 5.38
N ASP A 25 2.97 1.87 4.94
CA ASP A 25 3.85 2.80 5.66
C ASP A 25 4.01 4.16 4.97
N THR A 26 3.80 4.21 3.65
CA THR A 26 4.04 5.39 2.82
C THR A 26 2.93 5.51 1.77
N TYR A 27 2.45 6.74 1.56
CA TYR A 27 1.54 7.09 0.47
C TYR A 27 2.27 7.97 -0.53
N ALA A 28 2.00 7.80 -1.81
CA ALA A 28 2.57 8.61 -2.88
C ALA A 28 1.60 8.82 -4.04
N ALA A 29 1.81 9.90 -4.79
CA ALA A 29 1.11 10.17 -6.04
C ALA A 29 2.11 10.53 -7.14
N GLN A 30 1.86 10.06 -8.36
CA GLN A 30 2.69 10.39 -9.51
C GLN A 30 2.26 11.72 -10.12
N CYS A 31 3.21 12.62 -10.35
CA CYS A 31 2.96 13.85 -11.09
C CYS A 31 2.66 13.54 -12.57
N GLU A 32 1.53 14.01 -13.09
CA GLU A 32 1.15 13.86 -14.50
C GLU A 32 2.13 14.55 -15.46
N LYS A 33 2.77 15.65 -15.04
CA LYS A 33 3.65 16.45 -15.90
C LYS A 33 5.05 15.85 -16.05
N CYS A 34 5.65 15.39 -14.96
CA CYS A 34 7.05 14.96 -14.92
C CYS A 34 7.25 13.50 -14.52
N PHE A 35 6.16 12.78 -14.19
CA PHE A 35 6.14 11.37 -13.82
C PHE A 35 6.94 11.00 -12.55
N LYS A 36 7.39 12.00 -11.79
CA LYS A 36 8.05 11.82 -10.49
C LYS A 36 7.03 11.52 -9.40
N TRP A 37 7.39 10.64 -8.47
CA TRP A 37 6.57 10.30 -7.33
C TRP A 37 6.78 11.29 -6.19
N ARG A 38 5.67 11.76 -5.62
CA ARG A 38 5.63 12.66 -4.47
C ARG A 38 5.02 11.95 -3.28
N VAL A 39 5.70 12.02 -2.13
CA VAL A 39 5.18 11.46 -0.89
C VAL A 39 4.04 12.33 -0.40
N ILE A 40 2.93 11.66 -0.05
CA ILE A 40 1.72 12.25 0.50
C ILE A 40 1.71 11.98 2.01
N ASN A 41 1.64 13.04 2.80
CA ASN A 41 1.93 12.98 4.23
C ASN A 41 0.77 12.44 5.08
N SER A 42 -0.43 12.36 4.51
CA SER A 42 -1.61 11.87 5.21
C SER A 42 -2.40 10.89 4.35
N SER A 43 -3.02 9.90 5.00
CA SER A 43 -3.95 9.02 4.29
C SER A 43 -5.11 9.80 3.70
N GLU A 44 -5.63 10.81 4.40
CA GLU A 44 -6.80 11.60 3.95
C GLU A 44 -6.56 12.35 2.64
N GLU A 45 -5.38 12.98 2.50
CA GLU A 45 -4.96 13.62 1.25
C GLU A 45 -4.78 12.59 0.14
N TYR A 46 -4.15 11.45 0.45
CA TYR A 46 -4.02 10.35 -0.50
C TYR A 46 -5.38 9.83 -0.96
N GLU A 47 -6.36 9.71 -0.05
CA GLU A 47 -7.71 9.29 -0.37
C GLU A 47 -8.42 10.27 -1.31
N GLU A 48 -8.22 11.58 -1.10
CA GLU A 48 -8.76 12.59 -1.98
C GLU A 48 -8.13 12.54 -3.38
N ILE A 49 -6.80 12.37 -3.45
CA ILE A 49 -6.10 12.21 -4.73
C ILE A 49 -6.63 10.99 -5.46
N ARG A 50 -6.57 9.78 -4.89
CA ARG A 50 -7.01 8.54 -5.57
C ARG A 50 -8.49 8.56 -5.96
N CYS A 51 -9.34 9.26 -5.20
CA CYS A 51 -10.76 9.39 -5.50
C CYS A 51 -11.01 10.24 -6.75
N LYS A 52 -10.22 11.29 -6.95
CA LYS A 52 -10.41 12.28 -8.02
C LYS A 52 -9.38 12.20 -9.14
N ILE A 53 -8.40 11.29 -9.06
CA ILE A 53 -7.22 11.29 -9.96
C ILE A 53 -7.58 11.22 -11.45
N ALA A 54 -8.67 10.55 -11.80
CA ALA A 54 -9.15 10.46 -13.19
C ALA A 54 -9.71 11.80 -13.74
N GLU A 55 -10.20 12.67 -12.86
CA GLU A 55 -10.80 13.96 -13.21
C GLU A 55 -9.83 15.12 -12.95
N ILE A 56 -9.05 15.01 -11.88
CA ILE A 56 -8.11 16.04 -11.43
C ILE A 56 -6.75 15.38 -11.15
N PRO A 57 -5.94 15.19 -12.21
CA PRO A 57 -4.62 14.59 -12.11
C PRO A 57 -3.75 15.26 -11.04
N PHE A 58 -2.84 14.48 -10.45
CA PHE A 58 -1.89 15.02 -9.49
C PHE A 58 -0.73 15.70 -10.22
N VAL A 59 -0.36 16.91 -9.79
CA VAL A 59 0.81 17.65 -10.29
C VAL A 59 1.62 18.19 -9.11
N CYS A 60 2.94 18.34 -9.27
CA CYS A 60 3.85 18.75 -8.20
C CYS A 60 3.40 20.05 -7.50
N ASP A 61 2.89 21.00 -8.28
CA ASP A 61 2.46 22.32 -7.83
C ASP A 61 1.34 22.29 -6.76
N ARG A 62 0.64 21.15 -6.58
CA ARG A 62 -0.31 20.96 -5.47
C ARG A 62 0.36 20.94 -4.10
N LYS A 63 1.63 20.54 -4.04
CA LYS A 63 2.41 20.49 -2.80
C LYS A 63 3.18 21.81 -2.65
N PRO A 64 2.94 22.61 -1.60
CA PRO A 64 3.58 23.90 -1.44
C PRO A 64 5.10 23.80 -1.49
N GLY A 65 5.73 24.60 -2.35
CA GLY A 65 7.19 24.64 -2.49
C GLY A 65 7.81 23.46 -3.22
N VAL A 66 7.01 22.63 -3.92
CA VAL A 66 7.51 21.53 -4.76
C VAL A 66 7.16 21.79 -6.21
N SER A 67 8.14 21.58 -7.10
CA SER A 67 8.07 21.80 -8.54
C SER A 67 8.39 20.52 -9.32
N CYS A 68 8.27 20.58 -10.64
CA CYS A 68 8.63 19.44 -11.50
C CYS A 68 10.14 19.29 -11.66
N GLU A 69 10.92 20.33 -11.34
CA GLU A 69 12.35 20.43 -11.42
C GLU A 69 13.02 19.72 -10.23
N ASP A 70 12.34 19.71 -9.08
CA ASP A 70 12.84 19.03 -7.87
C ASP A 70 12.97 17.51 -8.09
N PRO A 71 13.98 16.86 -7.48
CA PRO A 71 14.12 15.39 -7.48
C PRO A 71 12.86 14.71 -6.96
N ALA A 72 12.59 13.46 -7.35
CA ALA A 72 11.45 12.72 -6.81
C ALA A 72 11.62 12.51 -5.29
N ASP A 73 10.50 12.45 -4.57
CA ASP A 73 10.54 12.20 -3.13
C ASP A 73 10.87 10.72 -2.85
N ILE A 74 10.49 9.86 -3.79
CA ILE A 74 10.72 8.42 -3.77
C ILE A 74 10.84 7.90 -5.20
N GLU A 75 11.68 6.89 -5.41
CA GLU A 75 11.91 6.26 -6.71
C GLU A 75 11.15 4.94 -6.80
N TYR A 76 10.58 4.66 -7.97
CA TYR A 76 9.97 3.37 -8.24
C TYR A 76 11.06 2.32 -8.42
N ASP A 77 11.28 1.52 -7.38
CA ASP A 77 12.29 0.47 -7.36
C ASP A 77 11.86 -0.73 -6.47
N ALA A 78 12.70 -1.76 -6.41
CA ALA A 78 12.48 -2.95 -5.59
C ALA A 78 13.01 -2.83 -4.15
N SER A 79 13.26 -1.60 -3.65
CA SER A 79 13.65 -1.40 -2.24
C SER A 79 12.48 -1.65 -1.28
N ARG A 80 11.24 -1.59 -1.79
CA ARG A 80 9.97 -1.72 -1.07
C ARG A 80 8.93 -2.34 -2.00
N VAL A 81 7.84 -2.87 -1.45
CA VAL A 81 6.75 -3.38 -2.31
C VAL A 81 5.77 -2.26 -2.63
N TRP A 82 5.57 -2.03 -3.92
CA TRP A 82 4.63 -1.04 -4.42
C TRP A 82 3.25 -1.69 -4.61
N VAL A 83 2.22 -0.97 -4.19
CA VAL A 83 0.83 -1.31 -4.52
C VAL A 83 0.10 -0.11 -5.09
N ILE A 84 -0.57 -0.29 -6.23
CA ILE A 84 -1.18 0.83 -6.97
C ILE A 84 -2.70 0.71 -6.94
N ASP A 85 -3.37 1.72 -6.38
CA ASP A 85 -4.82 1.80 -6.43
C ASP A 85 -5.25 2.14 -7.86
N ARG A 86 -6.32 1.49 -8.35
CA ARG A 86 -6.99 1.96 -9.56
C ARG A 86 -7.62 3.35 -9.30
N PRO A 87 -7.84 4.18 -10.33
CA PRO A 87 -8.53 5.46 -10.17
C PRO A 87 -9.96 5.30 -9.62
N GLY A 88 -10.44 6.34 -8.92
CA GLY A 88 -11.85 6.47 -8.53
C GLY A 88 -12.26 5.62 -7.32
N ILE A 89 -11.31 5.18 -6.48
CA ILE A 89 -11.65 4.56 -5.19
C ILE A 89 -12.24 5.65 -4.27
N PRO A 90 -13.45 5.49 -3.71
CA PRO A 90 -14.06 6.48 -2.82
C PRO A 90 -13.25 6.69 -1.54
N LYS A 91 -13.36 7.90 -0.97
CA LYS A 91 -12.83 8.19 0.37
C LYS A 91 -13.51 7.28 1.40
N THR A 92 -12.78 6.94 2.45
CA THR A 92 -13.34 6.17 3.56
C THR A 92 -14.39 7.03 4.28
N PRO A 93 -15.59 6.48 4.59
CA PRO A 93 -16.59 7.22 5.35
C PRO A 93 -16.10 7.68 6.73
N GLY A 94 -16.61 8.82 7.19
CA GLY A 94 -16.25 9.39 8.49
C GLY A 94 -16.46 8.39 9.64
N GLY A 95 -15.47 8.29 10.53
CA GLY A 95 -15.49 7.35 11.66
C GLY A 95 -15.09 5.91 11.32
N PHE A 96 -15.07 5.53 10.03
CA PHE A 96 -14.54 4.25 9.60
C PHE A 96 -13.06 4.38 9.22
N LYS A 97 -12.33 3.26 9.24
CA LYS A 97 -10.97 3.17 8.73
C LYS A 97 -10.84 2.02 7.75
N ARG A 98 -10.45 2.30 6.50
CA ARG A 98 -10.05 1.27 5.55
C ARG A 98 -8.64 0.77 5.91
N SER A 99 -8.50 -0.55 6.04
CA SER A 99 -7.25 -1.22 6.38
C SER A 99 -6.90 -2.21 5.27
N LEU A 100 -5.70 -2.06 4.72
CA LEU A 100 -5.15 -2.96 3.71
C LEU A 100 -4.04 -3.80 4.35
N VAL A 101 -4.05 -5.11 4.08
CA VAL A 101 -3.04 -6.04 4.58
C VAL A 101 -2.48 -6.85 3.42
N LEU A 102 -1.16 -6.80 3.23
CA LEU A 102 -0.46 -7.59 2.22
C LEU A 102 -0.32 -9.05 2.65
N ARG A 103 -0.65 -9.99 1.76
CA ARG A 103 -0.55 -11.43 2.04
C ARG A 103 0.90 -11.92 2.14
N LYS A 104 1.09 -13.09 2.79
CA LYS A 104 2.41 -13.72 3.02
C LYS A 104 3.15 -14.07 1.74
N ASP A 105 2.40 -14.36 0.70
CA ASP A 105 2.87 -14.74 -0.62
C ASP A 105 2.91 -13.56 -1.60
N PHE A 106 2.60 -12.33 -1.16
CA PHE A 106 2.55 -11.12 -1.98
C PHE A 106 1.56 -11.20 -3.16
N SER A 107 0.69 -12.21 -3.19
CA SER A 107 -0.25 -12.46 -4.29
C SER A 107 -1.27 -11.34 -4.48
N LYS A 108 -1.71 -10.72 -3.38
CA LYS A 108 -2.63 -9.59 -3.33
C LYS A 108 -2.71 -9.00 -1.93
N MET A 109 -3.40 -7.88 -1.80
CA MET A 109 -3.86 -7.37 -0.51
C MET A 109 -5.26 -7.88 -0.16
N ASP A 110 -5.58 -7.86 1.12
CA ASP A 110 -6.94 -7.99 1.63
C ASP A 110 -7.40 -6.63 2.20
N ALA A 111 -8.64 -6.22 1.88
CA ALA A 111 -9.26 -5.00 2.38
C ALA A 111 -10.23 -5.29 3.53
N TYR A 112 -10.18 -4.42 4.54
CA TYR A 112 -11.05 -4.44 5.71
C TYR A 112 -11.53 -3.04 6.02
N TYR A 113 -12.69 -2.93 6.68
CA TYR A 113 -13.10 -1.71 7.34
C TYR A 113 -13.12 -1.92 8.86
N ILE A 114 -12.57 -0.97 9.60
CA ILE A 114 -12.69 -0.88 11.04
C ILE A 114 -13.80 0.13 11.33
N THR A 115 -14.82 -0.29 12.07
CA THR A 115 -15.93 0.58 12.49
C THR A 115 -15.48 1.56 13.58
N PRO A 116 -16.25 2.62 13.86
CA PRO A 116 -15.99 3.50 15.01
C PRO A 116 -15.92 2.76 16.35
N THR A 117 -16.59 1.61 16.46
CA THR A 117 -16.56 0.72 17.64
C THR A 117 -15.38 -0.27 17.64
N GLY A 118 -14.50 -0.22 16.64
CA GLY A 118 -13.32 -1.08 16.51
C GLY A 118 -13.60 -2.45 15.87
N LYS A 119 -14.83 -2.75 15.46
CA LYS A 119 -15.17 -4.02 14.79
C LYS A 119 -14.56 -4.06 13.40
N LYS A 120 -13.91 -5.17 13.06
CA LYS A 120 -13.39 -5.42 11.72
C LYS A 120 -14.46 -6.06 10.83
N LEU A 121 -14.72 -5.43 9.69
CA LEU A 121 -15.65 -5.88 8.65
C LEU A 121 -14.85 -6.27 7.40
N ARG A 122 -15.22 -7.40 6.78
CA ARG A 122 -14.51 -8.02 5.66
C ARG A 122 -15.32 -8.05 4.37
N THR A 123 -16.63 -7.77 4.44
CA THR A 123 -17.53 -7.84 3.29
C THR A 123 -18.58 -6.72 3.35
N LEU A 124 -19.18 -6.42 2.20
CA LEU A 124 -20.27 -5.43 2.12
C LEU A 124 -21.51 -5.89 2.91
N ASN A 125 -21.77 -7.19 2.98
CA ASN A 125 -22.87 -7.74 3.78
C ASN A 125 -22.65 -7.49 5.29
N GLU A 126 -21.40 -7.59 5.76
CA GLU A 126 -21.07 -7.24 7.15
C GLU A 126 -21.23 -5.74 7.42
N VAL A 127 -20.93 -4.88 6.43
CA VAL A 127 -21.22 -3.43 6.51
C VAL A 127 -22.73 -3.19 6.58
N ALA A 128 -23.51 -3.81 5.71
CA ALA A 128 -24.97 -3.67 5.73
C ALA A 128 -25.57 -4.11 7.08
N GLY A 129 -25.11 -5.25 7.61
CA GLY A 129 -25.52 -5.71 8.93
C GLY A 129 -25.08 -4.76 10.06
N PHE A 130 -23.92 -4.12 9.94
CA PHE A 130 -23.47 -3.13 10.92
C PHE A 130 -24.34 -1.86 10.87
N LEU A 131 -24.57 -1.27 9.69
CA LEU A 131 -25.39 -0.05 9.56
C LEU A 131 -26.83 -0.27 10.02
N ALA A 132 -27.42 -1.44 9.71
CA ALA A 132 -28.76 -1.79 10.18
C ALA A 132 -28.86 -1.90 11.71
N ALA A 133 -27.77 -2.31 12.38
CA ALA A 133 -27.71 -2.45 13.84
C ALA A 133 -27.31 -1.16 14.57
N ASN A 134 -26.84 -0.12 13.85
CA ASN A 134 -26.33 1.12 14.43
C ASN A 134 -26.90 2.34 13.65
N PRO A 135 -28.17 2.72 13.90
CA PRO A 135 -28.87 3.78 13.15
C PRO A 135 -28.23 5.17 13.24
N GLU A 136 -27.32 5.41 14.18
CA GLU A 136 -26.56 6.64 14.31
C GLU A 136 -25.62 6.93 13.11
N TYR A 137 -25.36 5.92 12.27
CA TYR A 137 -24.57 6.04 11.03
C TYR A 137 -25.45 6.05 9.76
N SER A 138 -26.69 6.51 9.87
CA SER A 138 -27.67 6.53 8.76
C SER A 138 -27.31 7.49 7.63
N ASP A 139 -26.35 8.39 7.84
CA ASP A 139 -25.76 9.27 6.84
C ASP A 139 -24.72 8.56 5.93
N VAL A 140 -24.28 7.37 6.32
CA VAL A 140 -23.31 6.59 5.55
C VAL A 140 -24.01 5.58 4.63
N SER A 141 -23.67 5.61 3.34
CA SER A 141 -24.22 4.69 2.34
C SER A 141 -23.32 3.47 2.13
N LEU A 142 -23.93 2.34 1.73
CA LEU A 142 -23.18 1.16 1.28
C LEU A 142 -22.29 1.46 0.06
N SER A 143 -22.67 2.43 -0.77
CA SER A 143 -21.88 2.86 -1.93
C SER A 143 -20.54 3.49 -1.56
N ASP A 144 -20.41 3.98 -0.33
CA ASP A 144 -19.18 4.63 0.14
C ASP A 144 -18.12 3.61 0.56
N PHE A 145 -18.48 2.32 0.60
CA PHE A 145 -17.57 1.22 0.91
C PHE A 145 -17.14 0.48 -0.35
N THR A 146 -15.84 0.19 -0.43
CA THR A 146 -15.27 -0.64 -1.48
C THR A 146 -14.22 -1.59 -0.93
N PHE A 147 -14.33 -2.85 -1.32
CA PHE A 147 -13.33 -3.89 -1.02
C PHE A 147 -12.38 -4.11 -2.21
N SER A 148 -12.38 -3.19 -3.19
CA SER A 148 -11.33 -3.15 -4.21
C SER A 148 -9.98 -2.99 -3.52
N VAL A 149 -8.95 -3.66 -4.03
CA VAL A 149 -7.59 -3.63 -3.47
C VAL A 149 -6.63 -3.10 -4.52
N PRO A 150 -5.55 -2.40 -4.11
CA PRO A 150 -4.52 -1.99 -5.03
C PRO A 150 -3.82 -3.21 -5.63
N LYS A 151 -3.31 -3.05 -6.86
CA LYS A 151 -2.53 -4.06 -7.55
C LYS A 151 -1.14 -4.11 -6.94
N VAL A 152 -0.66 -5.30 -6.58
CA VAL A 152 0.74 -5.51 -6.16
C VAL A 152 1.62 -5.46 -7.40
N MET A 153 2.74 -4.74 -7.31
CA MET A 153 3.69 -4.62 -8.42
C MET A 153 4.77 -5.69 -8.30
N ASP A 154 4.64 -6.73 -9.13
CA ASP A 154 5.46 -7.95 -9.05
C ASP A 154 6.97 -7.68 -9.21
N ASP A 155 7.34 -6.67 -10.00
CA ASP A 155 8.71 -6.22 -10.24
C ASP A 155 9.34 -5.48 -9.05
N THR A 156 8.55 -5.14 -8.03
CA THR A 156 9.01 -4.53 -6.78
C THR A 156 9.06 -5.50 -5.61
N ILE A 157 8.65 -6.76 -5.82
CA ILE A 157 8.70 -7.80 -4.78
C ILE A 157 10.15 -8.30 -4.62
N PRO A 158 10.69 -8.35 -3.39
CA PRO A 158 12.02 -8.92 -3.14
C PRO A 158 12.19 -10.35 -3.68
N GLU A 159 13.30 -10.60 -4.39
CA GLU A 159 13.51 -11.88 -5.10
C GLU A 159 13.51 -13.11 -4.18
N ASP A 160 13.89 -12.96 -2.91
CA ASP A 160 13.95 -14.03 -1.91
C ASP A 160 12.56 -14.60 -1.59
N VAL A 161 11.53 -13.77 -1.72
CA VAL A 161 10.12 -14.17 -1.59
C VAL A 161 9.65 -14.93 -2.83
N VAL A 162 9.95 -14.42 -4.02
CA VAL A 162 9.53 -15.01 -5.32
C VAL A 162 10.06 -16.44 -5.46
N LYS A 163 11.30 -16.69 -5.00
CA LYS A 163 11.92 -18.02 -5.01
C LYS A 163 11.22 -19.03 -4.11
N LYS A 164 10.55 -18.58 -3.04
CA LYS A 164 9.83 -19.44 -2.09
C LYS A 164 8.46 -19.88 -2.62
N GLY A 165 7.83 -19.09 -3.49
CA GLY A 165 6.57 -19.43 -4.17
C GLY A 165 6.73 -20.45 -5.30
N SER A 166 7.93 -20.53 -5.90
CA SER A 166 8.22 -21.44 -7.02
C SER A 166 8.61 -22.87 -6.61
N ALA A 167 8.71 -23.16 -5.30
CA ALA A 167 9.14 -24.48 -4.78
C ALA A 167 8.04 -25.57 -4.85
N SER A 168 7.02 -25.41 -5.69
CA SER A 168 5.93 -26.39 -5.84
C SER A 168 5.48 -26.49 -7.29
N SER A 169 6.34 -27.02 -8.17
CA SER A 169 5.97 -27.83 -9.35
C SER A 169 7.21 -28.23 -10.15
N ASP A 170 8.01 -29.14 -9.61
CA ASP A 170 8.98 -29.88 -10.40
C ASP A 170 8.26 -30.97 -11.21
N ALA A 171 7.86 -30.62 -12.44
CA ALA A 171 7.44 -31.60 -13.45
C ALA A 171 7.83 -31.12 -14.87
N LYS A 172 9.13 -31.21 -15.15
CA LYS A 172 9.72 -31.71 -16.41
C LYS A 172 9.17 -31.13 -17.73
N ARG A 173 9.81 -30.08 -18.26
CA ARG A 173 9.85 -29.81 -19.72
C ARG A 173 11.25 -29.39 -20.19
N LYS A 174 11.72 -30.07 -21.24
CA LYS A 174 13.01 -29.90 -21.94
C LYS A 174 13.13 -28.54 -22.66
N PRO A 175 14.35 -28.06 -22.94
CA PRO A 175 14.59 -26.69 -23.42
C PRO A 175 14.24 -26.56 -24.91
N LYS A 176 13.68 -25.41 -25.29
CA LYS A 176 13.68 -24.93 -26.68
C LYS A 176 14.29 -23.54 -26.74
N THR A 177 15.11 -23.40 -27.76
CA THR A 177 16.04 -22.33 -28.10
C THR A 177 15.39 -20.98 -28.34
N SER A 178 16.21 -19.95 -28.13
CA SER A 178 15.98 -18.52 -28.23
C SER A 178 15.44 -18.03 -29.57
N LYS A 179 14.63 -16.96 -29.51
CA LYS A 179 14.75 -15.83 -30.44
C LYS A 179 14.21 -14.57 -29.77
N GLY A 180 15.09 -13.56 -29.67
CA GLY A 180 14.80 -12.29 -29.04
C GLY A 180 13.77 -11.47 -29.83
N VAL A 181 12.98 -10.71 -29.09
CA VAL A 181 12.32 -9.49 -29.54
C VAL A 181 12.45 -8.50 -28.40
N VAL A 182 13.17 -7.42 -28.66
CA VAL A 182 13.18 -6.19 -27.88
C VAL A 182 11.77 -5.60 -27.98
N GLY A 183 11.07 -5.50 -26.86
CA GLY A 183 9.75 -4.91 -26.75
C GLY A 183 9.81 -3.76 -25.75
N ASP A 184 9.78 -2.57 -26.33
CA ASP A 184 9.82 -1.24 -25.70
C ASP A 184 8.69 -1.00 -24.68
N GLY A 185 9.05 -0.43 -23.53
CA GLY A 185 8.39 0.74 -22.96
C GLY A 185 6.98 0.59 -22.38
N THR A 186 6.93 0.27 -21.08
CA THR A 186 6.07 0.87 -20.05
C THR A 186 4.57 1.05 -20.34
N ALA A 187 3.76 0.16 -19.75
CA ALA A 187 2.37 0.48 -19.44
C ALA A 187 2.33 1.73 -18.56
N ARG A 188 1.65 2.78 -19.05
CA ARG A 188 1.43 4.04 -18.33
C ARG A 188 0.47 3.77 -17.17
N ASP A 189 1.03 3.68 -15.97
CA ASP A 189 0.27 3.52 -14.74
C ASP A 189 -0.01 4.92 -14.18
N GLU A 190 -1.06 5.57 -14.71
CA GLU A 190 -1.54 6.87 -14.23
C GLU A 190 -2.30 6.64 -12.91
N GLY A 191 -1.58 6.65 -11.79
CA GLY A 191 -2.10 6.15 -10.51
C GLY A 191 -1.55 6.82 -9.25
N SER A 192 -2.30 6.63 -8.16
CA SER A 192 -1.88 6.94 -6.79
C SER A 192 -1.44 5.62 -6.13
N VAL A 193 -0.36 5.65 -5.36
CA VAL A 193 0.29 4.44 -4.83
C VAL A 193 0.38 4.47 -3.31
N ALA A 194 0.20 3.29 -2.72
CA ALA A 194 0.60 3.02 -1.34
C ALA A 194 1.78 2.03 -1.34
N MET A 195 2.64 2.10 -0.33
CA MET A 195 3.83 1.25 -0.25
C MET A 195 3.93 0.52 1.07
N HIS A 196 4.66 -0.59 1.03
CA HIS A 196 4.84 -1.57 2.10
C HIS A 196 6.31 -1.73 2.51
#